data_AF-A0A2V8U2Y9-F1
#
_entry.id   AF-A0A2V8U2Y9-F1
#
_cell.length_a   1.000
_cell.length_b   1.000
_cell.length_c   1.000
_cell.angle_alpha   90.00
_cell.angle_beta   90.00
_cell.angle_gamma   90.00
#
_symmetry.space_group_name_H-M   'P 1'
#
loop_
_entity.id
_entity.type
_entity.pdbx_description
1 polymer ?
#
loop_
_entity_poly.entity_id
_entity_poly.type
_entity_poly.pdbx_seq_one_letter_code
_entity_poly.pdbx_strand_id
1 'polypeptide(L)'
;NGTVAANVRPYLNEIPRANGPEIGGGLATFIWGARQPLSENYVQGRYDRNIGSRQQLFARYTYDDTQQDLPTDFPQFPRSYLSTNQFFTLEHHAILSPSTLNTMRAGFSRTRIGQNVRADTSQSLAPFAPGNTIIGDIDIGGMPRFGPQSSGNLRLVQNVYGFEEGLSLVRG
;
A
#
# COMPACT_ATOMS: atom_id res chain seq x y z
N ASN A 1 3.39 18.15 -43.35
CA ASN A 1 4.64 17.80 -42.65
C ASN A 1 4.88 18.83 -41.57
N GLY A 2 4.40 18.58 -40.36
CA GLY A 2 4.60 19.49 -39.22
C GLY A 2 5.90 19.15 -38.51
N THR A 3 6.74 20.14 -38.28
CA THR A 3 7.95 20.01 -37.47
C THR A 3 7.54 19.84 -36.01
N VAL A 4 7.90 18.71 -35.38
CA VAL A 4 7.71 18.52 -33.93
C VAL A 4 8.67 19.43 -33.18
N ALA A 5 8.16 20.15 -32.18
CA ALA A 5 8.98 21.01 -31.34
C ALA A 5 10.09 20.21 -30.63
N ALA A 6 11.31 20.76 -30.57
CA ALA A 6 12.49 20.04 -30.08
C ALA A 6 12.35 19.55 -28.64
N ASN A 7 11.61 20.27 -27.80
CA ASN A 7 11.33 19.92 -26.41
C ASN A 7 10.26 18.82 -26.25
N VAL A 8 9.41 18.59 -27.25
CA VAL A 8 8.36 17.54 -27.22
C VAL A 8 8.91 16.20 -27.70
N ARG A 9 9.88 16.23 -28.62
CA ARG A 9 10.47 15.04 -29.25
C ARG A 9 10.95 13.95 -28.26
N PRO A 10 11.61 14.28 -27.12
CA PRO A 10 12.02 13.27 -26.15
C PRO A 10 10.85 12.47 -25.56
N TYR A 11 9.72 13.12 -25.26
CA TYR A 11 8.54 12.43 -24.72
C TYR A 11 7.93 11.46 -25.74
N LEU A 12 7.80 11.89 -27.00
CA LEU A 12 7.27 11.02 -28.07
C LEU A 12 8.17 9.81 -28.33
N ASN A 13 9.50 9.97 -28.17
CA ASN A 13 10.45 8.87 -28.33
C ASN A 13 10.32 7.80 -27.22
N GLU A 14 9.78 8.16 -26.06
CA GLU A 14 9.54 7.22 -24.95
C GLU A 14 8.19 6.50 -25.05
N ILE A 15 7.25 6.97 -25.89
CA ILE A 15 5.99 6.27 -26.15
C ILE A 15 6.31 4.95 -26.85
N PRO A 16 5.99 3.79 -26.26
CA PRO A 16 6.30 2.51 -26.87
C PRO A 16 5.64 2.35 -28.23
N ARG A 17 6.36 1.74 -29.16
CA ARG A 17 5.81 1.42 -30.48
C ARG A 17 4.69 0.40 -30.33
N ALA A 18 3.56 0.67 -30.98
CA ALA A 18 2.44 -0.27 -31.04
C ALA A 18 2.87 -1.62 -31.61
N ASN A 19 2.25 -2.68 -31.10
CA ASN A 19 2.51 -4.08 -31.46
C ASN A 19 1.23 -4.91 -31.62
N GLY A 20 0.07 -4.26 -31.70
CA GLY A 20 -1.21 -4.89 -31.98
C GLY A 20 -2.02 -4.13 -33.05
N PRO A 21 -3.32 -4.43 -33.20
CA PRO A 21 -4.13 -3.88 -34.28
C PRO A 21 -4.23 -2.35 -34.26
N GLU A 22 -4.42 -1.79 -35.45
CA GLU A 22 -4.78 -0.38 -35.62
C GLU A 22 -6.19 -0.13 -35.06
N ILE A 23 -6.35 1.03 -34.41
CA ILE A 23 -7.62 1.46 -33.81
C ILE A 23 -8.19 2.72 -34.50
N GLY A 24 -7.60 3.10 -35.64
CA GLY A 24 -7.96 4.30 -36.39
C GLY A 24 -7.27 5.57 -35.88
N GLY A 25 -7.42 6.68 -36.62
CA GLY A 25 -6.88 7.98 -36.20
C GLY A 25 -5.35 8.08 -36.14
N GLY A 26 -4.63 7.15 -36.77
CA GLY A 26 -3.17 7.06 -36.69
C GLY A 26 -2.65 6.36 -35.42
N LEU A 27 -3.52 5.69 -34.68
CA LEU A 27 -3.20 4.96 -33.45
C LEU A 27 -3.31 3.44 -33.65
N ALA A 28 -2.54 2.70 -32.86
CA ALA A 28 -2.59 1.25 -32.79
C ALA A 28 -2.35 0.80 -31.34
N THR A 29 -2.84 -0.38 -30.98
CA THR A 29 -2.72 -0.88 -29.60
C THR A 29 -1.28 -1.24 -29.25
N PHE A 30 -0.91 -0.98 -28.00
CA PHE A 30 0.30 -1.50 -27.38
C PHE A 30 -0.08 -2.51 -26.30
N ILE A 31 0.48 -3.72 -26.39
CA ILE A 31 0.19 -4.86 -25.52
C ILE A 31 1.50 -5.31 -24.90
N TRP A 32 1.54 -5.45 -23.58
CA TRP A 32 2.71 -5.94 -22.88
C TRP A 32 2.32 -6.81 -21.69
N GLY A 33 3.19 -7.76 -21.36
CA GLY A 33 3.01 -8.63 -20.21
C GLY A 33 3.53 -7.97 -18.95
N ALA A 34 2.62 -7.60 -18.05
CA ALA A 34 2.99 -7.05 -16.76
C ALA A 34 3.19 -8.13 -15.70
N ARG A 35 4.25 -8.00 -14.90
CA ARG A 35 4.43 -8.79 -13.67
C ARG A 35 3.99 -7.96 -12.47
N GLN A 36 3.35 -8.62 -11.51
CA GLN A 36 2.87 -8.00 -10.27
C GLN A 36 3.45 -8.76 -9.05
N PRO A 37 4.78 -8.70 -8.83
CA PRO A 37 5.39 -9.38 -7.70
C PRO A 37 4.88 -8.79 -6.38
N LEU A 38 4.64 -9.68 -5.41
CA LEU A 38 4.29 -9.34 -4.04
C LEU A 38 5.28 -10.03 -3.10
N SER A 39 5.85 -9.27 -2.19
CA SER A 39 6.68 -9.76 -1.09
C SER A 39 6.02 -9.45 0.24
N GLU A 40 5.95 -10.43 1.12
CA GLU A 40 5.35 -10.29 2.44
C GLU A 40 6.27 -10.90 3.50
N ASN A 41 6.51 -10.14 4.57
CA ASN A 41 7.16 -10.61 5.78
C ASN A 41 6.13 -10.62 6.91
N TYR A 42 5.67 -11.82 7.27
CA TYR A 42 4.64 -12.01 8.29
C TYR A 42 5.21 -12.73 9.53
N VAL A 43 4.90 -12.20 10.71
CA VAL A 43 5.18 -12.88 11.98
C VAL A 43 4.04 -12.66 12.97
N GLN A 44 3.72 -13.72 13.72
CA GLN A 44 2.74 -13.66 14.80
C GLN A 44 3.25 -14.43 16.03
N GLY A 45 3.10 -13.80 17.19
CA GLY A 45 3.38 -14.40 18.49
C GLY A 45 2.12 -14.43 19.35
N ARG A 46 1.94 -15.53 20.09
CA ARG A 46 0.87 -15.71 21.07
C ARG A 46 1.47 -16.12 22.42
N TYR A 47 0.96 -15.52 23.48
CA TYR A 47 1.20 -15.92 24.85
C TYR A 47 -0.14 -16.15 25.55
N ASP A 48 -0.30 -17.29 26.20
CA ASP A 48 -1.51 -17.64 26.95
C ASP A 48 -1.06 -18.39 28.21
N ARG A 49 -1.38 -17.85 29.38
CA ARG A 49 -0.93 -18.44 30.63
C ARG A 49 -1.86 -18.12 31.79
N ASN A 50 -2.12 -19.15 32.59
CA ASN A 50 -2.61 -18.99 33.95
C ASN A 50 -1.44 -18.56 34.85
N ILE A 51 -1.43 -17.31 35.28
CA ILE A 51 -0.37 -16.77 36.16
C ILE A 51 -0.50 -17.40 37.56
N GLY A 52 -1.72 -17.76 37.96
CA GLY A 52 -2.03 -18.51 39.16
C GLY A 52 -3.45 -19.09 39.10
N SER A 53 -3.99 -19.55 40.22
CA SER A 53 -5.34 -20.14 40.28
C SER A 53 -6.49 -19.14 40.05
N ARG A 54 -6.20 -17.83 40.06
CA ARG A 54 -7.19 -16.76 39.95
C ARG A 54 -6.96 -15.81 38.78
N GLN A 55 -5.91 -15.99 38.00
CA GLN A 55 -5.55 -15.07 36.94
C GLN A 55 -5.11 -15.77 35.66
N GLN A 56 -5.64 -15.30 34.54
CA GLN A 56 -5.24 -15.71 33.20
C GLN A 56 -4.82 -14.48 32.41
N LEU A 57 -3.74 -14.62 31.65
CA LEU A 57 -3.21 -13.59 30.77
C LEU A 57 -3.11 -14.15 29.35
N PHE A 58 -3.64 -13.39 28.40
CA PHE A 58 -3.50 -13.62 26.98
C PHE A 58 -2.88 -12.40 26.31
N ALA A 59 -1.92 -12.63 25.43
CA ALA A 59 -1.37 -11.59 24.56
C ALA A 59 -1.14 -12.13 23.14
N ARG A 60 -1.35 -11.27 22.15
CA ARG A 60 -1.03 -11.55 20.76
C ARG A 60 -0.39 -10.33 20.12
N TYR A 61 0.66 -10.57 19.34
CA TYR A 61 1.26 -9.58 18.47
C TYR A 61 1.38 -10.12 17.05
N THR A 62 0.99 -9.30 16.07
CA THR A 62 1.15 -9.58 14.64
C THR A 62 1.92 -8.43 14.01
N TYR A 63 2.89 -8.77 13.18
CA TYR A 63 3.57 -7.85 12.27
C TYR A 63 3.46 -8.41 10.85
N ASP A 64 3.03 -7.56 9.93
CA ASP A 64 2.84 -7.88 8.53
C ASP A 64 3.39 -6.72 7.70
N ASP A 65 4.40 -7.00 6.88
CA ASP A 65 5.04 -6.01 6.02
C ASP A 65 5.03 -6.48 4.58
N THR A 66 4.27 -5.78 3.76
CA THR A 66 4.00 -6.12 2.37
C THR A 66 4.50 -5.02 1.45
N GLN A 67 5.12 -5.42 0.35
CA GLN A 67 5.34 -4.60 -0.83
C GLN A 67 4.78 -5.31 -2.05
N GLN A 68 4.00 -4.60 -2.86
CA GLN A 68 3.50 -5.09 -4.13
C GLN A 68 3.83 -4.11 -5.24
N ASP A 69 4.54 -4.57 -6.26
CA ASP A 69 4.75 -3.79 -7.46
C ASP A 69 3.60 -4.01 -8.44
N LEU A 70 3.09 -2.92 -9.00
CA LEU A 70 1.99 -2.94 -9.96
C LEU A 70 2.37 -2.20 -11.24
N PRO A 71 2.00 -2.75 -12.41
CA PRO A 71 2.10 -2.03 -13.67
C PRO A 71 1.13 -0.87 -13.71
N THR A 72 1.42 0.07 -14.59
CA THR A 72 0.46 1.05 -15.10
C THR A 72 0.18 0.74 -16.57
N ASP A 73 -0.25 1.72 -17.35
CA ASP A 73 -0.52 1.54 -18.77
C ASP A 73 0.75 1.22 -19.58
N PHE A 74 1.91 1.66 -19.11
CA PHE A 74 3.20 1.46 -19.79
C PHE A 74 4.30 0.94 -18.84
N PRO A 75 5.25 0.15 -19.36
CA PRO A 75 6.26 -0.52 -18.54
C PRO A 75 7.23 0.44 -17.84
N GLN A 76 7.50 1.62 -18.42
CA GLN A 76 8.39 2.62 -17.82
C GLN A 76 7.79 3.35 -16.61
N PHE A 77 6.52 3.13 -16.26
CA PHE A 77 5.86 3.84 -15.16
C PHE A 77 5.36 2.90 -14.06
N PRO A 78 6.21 2.04 -13.47
CA PRO A 78 5.77 1.14 -12.43
C PRO A 78 5.43 1.93 -11.16
N ARG A 79 4.48 1.40 -10.38
CA ARG A 79 4.20 1.86 -9.03
C ARG A 79 4.33 0.72 -8.04
N SER A 80 4.52 1.03 -6.77
CA SER A 80 4.47 0.03 -5.72
C SER A 80 3.61 0.48 -4.55
N TYR A 81 2.81 -0.44 -4.01
CA TYR A 81 2.11 -0.26 -2.76
C TYR A 81 2.91 -0.86 -1.62
N LEU A 82 2.90 -0.16 -0.50
CA LEU A 82 3.63 -0.49 0.71
C LEU A 82 2.64 -0.52 1.86
N SER A 83 2.67 -1.59 2.65
CA SER A 83 1.78 -1.76 3.80
C SER A 83 2.53 -2.42 4.94
N THR A 84 2.73 -1.72 6.05
CA THR A 84 3.17 -2.35 7.30
C THR A 84 2.06 -2.26 8.33
N ASN A 85 1.56 -3.40 8.79
CA ASN A 85 0.55 -3.52 9.82
C ASN A 85 1.15 -4.13 11.09
N GLN A 86 0.78 -3.56 12.23
CA GLN A 86 1.13 -4.04 13.56
C GLN A 86 -0.10 -4.08 14.43
N PHE A 87 -0.38 -5.24 15.01
CA PHE A 87 -1.54 -5.45 15.87
C PHE A 87 -1.09 -6.06 17.18
N PHE A 88 -1.43 -5.42 18.28
CA PHE A 88 -1.22 -5.93 19.63
C PHE A 88 -2.57 -6.04 20.34
N THR A 89 -2.77 -7.17 21.01
CA THR A 89 -3.94 -7.42 21.87
C THR A 89 -3.45 -8.00 23.18
N LEU A 90 -3.98 -7.49 24.29
CA LEU A 90 -3.75 -7.96 25.64
C LEU A 90 -5.09 -8.18 26.32
N GLU A 91 -5.27 -9.32 26.98
CA GLU A 91 -6.43 -9.63 27.79
C GLU A 91 -5.98 -10.21 29.13
N HIS A 92 -6.58 -9.73 30.22
CA HIS A 92 -6.34 -10.22 31.56
C HIS A 92 -7.65 -10.53 32.26
N HIS A 93 -7.77 -11.74 32.80
CA HIS A 93 -8.89 -12.16 33.61
C HIS A 93 -8.44 -12.34 35.06
N ALA A 94 -9.22 -11.81 36.00
CA ALA A 94 -8.96 -11.91 37.42
C ALA A 94 -10.22 -12.27 38.22
N ILE A 95 -10.17 -13.39 38.94
CA ILE A 95 -11.18 -13.76 39.92
C ILE A 95 -10.95 -12.91 41.18
N LEU A 96 -11.81 -11.91 41.40
CA LEU A 96 -11.72 -11.00 42.54
C LEU A 96 -12.34 -11.62 43.80
N SER A 97 -13.40 -12.41 43.63
CA SER A 97 -14.08 -13.16 44.70
C SER A 97 -14.76 -14.42 44.11
N PRO A 98 -15.29 -15.36 44.91
CA PRO A 98 -16.00 -16.54 44.39
C PRO A 98 -17.19 -16.22 43.47
N SER A 99 -17.71 -15.00 43.53
CA SER A 99 -18.83 -14.54 42.71
C SER A 99 -18.47 -13.40 41.76
N THR A 100 -17.22 -12.93 41.73
CA THR A 100 -16.83 -11.74 40.95
C THR A 100 -15.63 -12.00 40.05
N LEU A 101 -15.81 -11.77 38.75
CA LEU A 101 -14.78 -11.84 37.72
C LEU A 101 -14.56 -10.46 37.11
N ASN A 102 -13.29 -10.05 36.98
CA ASN A 102 -12.88 -8.87 36.24
C ASN A 102 -12.16 -9.29 34.96
N THR A 103 -12.46 -8.61 33.87
CA THR A 103 -11.86 -8.81 32.56
C THR A 103 -11.39 -7.47 32.04
N MET A 104 -10.10 -7.36 31.71
CA MET A 104 -9.52 -6.19 31.08
C MET A 104 -9.00 -6.55 29.69
N ARG A 105 -9.23 -5.67 28.71
CA ARG A 105 -8.70 -5.80 27.34
C ARG A 105 -8.04 -4.49 26.91
N ALA A 106 -6.89 -4.62 26.29
CA ALA A 106 -6.21 -3.51 25.63
C ALA A 106 -5.80 -3.91 24.21
N GLY A 107 -5.89 -2.94 23.30
CA GLY A 107 -5.58 -3.14 21.89
C GLY A 107 -4.79 -1.96 21.33
N PHE A 108 -3.86 -2.28 20.44
CA PHE A 108 -3.15 -1.30 19.63
C PHE A 108 -3.08 -1.80 18.19
N SER A 109 -3.43 -0.92 17.25
CA SER A 109 -3.32 -1.17 15.82
C SER A 109 -2.55 -0.03 15.18
N ARG A 110 -1.51 -0.35 14.42
CA ARG A 110 -0.77 0.61 13.61
C ARG A 110 -0.70 0.13 12.18
N THR A 111 -1.23 0.94 11.29
CA THR A 111 -1.19 0.69 9.85
C THR A 111 -0.39 1.81 9.21
N ARG A 112 0.66 1.44 8.49
CA ARG A 112 1.43 2.35 7.64
C ARG A 112 1.19 1.93 6.22
N ILE A 113 0.57 2.79 5.43
CA ILE A 113 0.43 2.57 4.00
C ILE A 113 1.26 3.58 3.23
N GLY A 114 1.65 3.21 2.03
CA GLY A 114 2.24 4.14 1.11
C GLY A 114 2.25 3.66 -0.31
N GLN A 115 2.67 4.55 -1.17
CA GLN A 115 2.83 4.30 -2.59
C GLN A 115 4.15 4.92 -3.04
N ASN A 116 4.89 4.21 -3.88
CA ASN A 116 5.94 4.80 -4.70
C ASN A 116 5.51 4.81 -6.16
N VAL A 117 5.88 5.87 -6.87
CA VAL A 117 5.75 5.95 -8.32
C VAL A 117 7.13 6.17 -8.92
N ARG A 118 7.35 5.64 -10.12
CA ARG A 118 8.60 5.79 -10.84
C ARG A 118 8.36 6.19 -12.28
N ALA A 119 9.39 6.81 -12.85
CA ALA A 119 9.51 7.10 -14.27
C ALA A 119 10.85 6.54 -14.73
N ASP A 120 10.84 5.26 -15.06
CA ASP A 120 11.98 4.47 -15.51
C ASP A 120 12.13 4.59 -17.04
N THR A 121 12.13 5.84 -17.53
CA THR A 121 12.26 6.16 -18.96
C THR A 121 13.69 5.93 -19.45
N SER A 122 13.86 5.63 -20.74
CA SER A 122 15.18 5.33 -21.32
C SER A 122 16.10 6.56 -21.37
N GLN A 123 15.52 7.75 -21.32
CA GLN A 123 16.21 9.03 -21.20
C GLN A 123 15.61 9.90 -20.09
N SER A 124 16.38 10.87 -19.61
CA SER A 124 15.86 11.88 -18.69
C SER A 124 14.88 12.79 -19.42
N LEU A 125 13.69 12.95 -18.83
CA LEU A 125 12.64 13.84 -19.32
C LEU A 125 12.41 14.96 -18.32
N ALA A 126 12.19 16.18 -18.82
CA ALA A 126 11.95 17.32 -17.94
C ALA A 126 10.59 17.18 -17.22
N PRO A 127 10.51 17.54 -15.93
CA PRO A 127 9.23 17.64 -15.24
C PRO A 127 8.38 18.79 -15.81
N PHE A 128 7.06 18.63 -15.82
CA PHE A 128 6.15 19.68 -16.30
C PHE A 128 5.99 20.85 -15.33
N ALA A 129 6.28 20.64 -14.05
CA ALA A 129 6.22 21.66 -13.03
C ALA A 129 7.58 21.78 -12.31
N PRO A 130 8.06 23.01 -12.03
CA PRO A 130 9.27 23.23 -11.25
C PRO A 130 9.17 22.56 -9.86
N GLY A 131 10.28 21.97 -9.40
CA GLY A 131 10.35 21.30 -8.09
C GLY A 131 9.97 19.82 -8.11
N ASN A 132 9.38 19.31 -9.19
CA ASN A 132 9.14 17.88 -9.35
C ASN A 132 10.40 17.15 -9.82
N THR A 133 10.58 15.92 -9.34
CA THR A 133 11.73 15.06 -9.72
C THR A 133 11.39 14.05 -10.81
N ILE A 134 10.11 13.90 -11.15
CA ILE A 134 9.58 13.00 -12.16
C ILE A 134 8.67 13.77 -13.13
N ILE A 135 8.48 13.24 -14.33
CA ILE A 135 7.55 13.81 -15.31
C ILE A 135 6.10 13.79 -14.81
N GLY A 136 5.26 14.65 -15.40
CA GLY A 136 3.81 14.50 -15.27
C GLY A 136 3.24 13.52 -16.29
N ASP A 137 1.92 13.47 -16.37
CA ASP A 137 1.19 12.65 -17.33
C ASP A 137 0.78 13.40 -18.62
N ILE A 138 0.74 12.65 -19.72
CA ILE A 138 0.28 13.09 -21.03
C ILE A 138 -0.93 12.24 -21.41
N ASP A 139 -2.09 12.89 -21.54
CA ASP A 139 -3.32 12.29 -22.03
C ASP A 139 -3.52 12.65 -23.52
N ILE A 140 -3.55 11.62 -24.39
CA ILE A 140 -3.86 11.74 -25.82
C ILE A 140 -5.12 10.92 -26.09
N GLY A 141 -6.15 11.55 -26.67
CA GLY A 141 -7.40 10.86 -26.98
C GLY A 141 -7.17 9.59 -27.82
N GLY A 142 -7.71 8.45 -27.37
CA GLY A 142 -7.55 7.15 -28.03
C GLY A 142 -6.33 6.34 -27.60
N MET A 143 -5.47 6.87 -26.72
CA MET A 143 -4.32 6.17 -26.14
C MET A 143 -4.43 6.15 -24.60
N PRO A 144 -3.95 5.09 -23.92
CA PRO A 144 -3.73 5.13 -22.47
C PRO A 144 -2.81 6.27 -22.03
N ARG A 145 -2.91 6.68 -20.77
CA ARG A 145 -2.16 7.80 -20.22
C ARG A 145 -0.67 7.51 -20.24
N PHE A 146 0.12 8.40 -20.81
CA PHE A 146 1.58 8.30 -20.79
C PHE A 146 2.14 9.09 -19.61
N GLY A 147 2.48 8.39 -18.53
CA GLY A 147 3.16 8.98 -17.37
C GLY A 147 3.01 8.15 -16.09
N PRO A 148 3.68 8.57 -15.00
CA PRO A 148 3.51 7.95 -13.69
C PRO A 148 2.12 8.21 -13.12
N GLN A 149 1.75 7.45 -12.08
CA GLN A 149 0.50 7.68 -11.34
C GLN A 149 0.49 9.10 -10.74
N SER A 150 -0.58 9.86 -11.02
CA SER A 150 -0.69 11.29 -10.65
C SER A 150 -0.66 11.57 -9.14
N SER A 151 -1.02 10.60 -8.30
CA SER A 151 -0.97 10.75 -6.84
C SER A 151 0.45 10.81 -6.28
N GLY A 152 1.47 10.49 -7.08
CA GLY A 152 2.86 10.57 -6.64
C GLY A 152 3.22 9.58 -5.52
N ASN A 153 4.29 9.91 -4.80
CA ASN A 153 4.70 9.18 -3.60
C ASN A 153 3.81 9.60 -2.43
N LEU A 154 3.26 8.61 -1.72
CA LEU A 154 2.37 8.83 -0.57
C LEU A 154 2.83 8.02 0.64
N ARG A 155 2.69 8.62 1.82
CA ARG A 155 2.87 7.96 3.12
C ARG A 155 1.71 8.35 4.03
N LEU A 156 1.06 7.36 4.62
CA LEU A 156 0.04 7.56 5.64
C LEU A 156 0.31 6.62 6.80
N VAL A 157 0.11 7.12 8.02
CA VAL A 157 0.22 6.34 9.25
C VAL A 157 -1.04 6.57 10.07
N GLN A 158 -1.68 5.47 10.47
CA GLN A 158 -2.80 5.48 11.41
C GLN A 158 -2.42 4.66 12.64
N ASN A 159 -2.70 5.22 13.81
CA ASN A 159 -2.61 4.51 15.09
C ASN A 159 -4.00 4.51 15.74
N VAL A 160 -4.45 3.34 16.18
CA VAL A 160 -5.72 3.16 16.88
C VAL A 160 -5.42 2.43 18.19
N TYR A 161 -6.01 2.92 19.27
CA TYR A 161 -5.87 2.37 20.61
C TYR A 161 -7.26 2.01 21.13
N GLY A 162 -7.35 0.90 21.85
CA GLY A 162 -8.59 0.45 22.48
C GLY A 162 -8.31 -0.04 23.91
N PHE A 163 -9.25 0.24 24.79
CA PHE A 163 -9.24 -0.26 26.17
C PHE A 163 -10.67 -0.55 26.60
N GLU A 164 -10.87 -1.67 27.29
CA GLU A 164 -12.15 -2.10 27.83
C GLU A 164 -11.93 -2.80 29.18
N GLU A 165 -12.83 -2.55 30.12
CA GLU A 165 -12.90 -3.26 31.38
C GLU A 165 -14.33 -3.71 31.67
N GLY A 166 -14.49 -4.95 32.12
CA GLY A 166 -15.78 -5.54 32.49
C GLY A 166 -15.72 -6.22 33.86
N LEU A 167 -16.83 -6.13 34.59
CA LEU A 167 -17.05 -6.82 35.85
C LEU A 167 -18.30 -7.68 35.75
N SER A 168 -18.16 -8.97 36.08
CA SER A 168 -19.27 -9.91 36.18
C SER A 168 -19.46 -10.33 37.63
N LEU A 169 -20.70 -10.26 38.11
CA LEU A 169 -21.11 -10.64 39.46
C LEU A 169 -22.24 -11.68 39.37
N VAL A 170 -22.03 -12.84 39.97
CA VAL A 170 -23.04 -13.91 40.02
C VAL A 170 -23.63 -13.98 41.42
N ARG A 171 -24.95 -13.79 41.54
CA ARG A 171 -25.72 -14.00 42.77
C ARG A 171 -26.87 -14.97 42.46
N GLY A 172 -27.09 -15.92 43.35
CA GLY A 172 -28.24 -16.85 43.31
C GLY A 172 -29.48 -16.25 43.95
#